data_AF-A0A7S1KYA2-F1
#
_entry.id   AF-A0A7S1KYA2-F1
#
_cell.length_a   1.000
_cell.length_b   1.000
_cell.length_c   1.000
_cell.angle_alpha   90.00
_cell.angle_beta   90.00
_cell.angle_gamma   90.00
#
_symmetry.space_group_name_H-M   'P 1'
#
loop_
_entity.id
_entity.type
_entity.pdbx_description
1 polymer ?
#
loop_
_entity_poly.entity_id
_entity_poly.type
_entity_poly.pdbx_seq_one_letter_code
_entity_poly.pdbx_strand_id
1 'polypeptide(L)'
;FVVVAPFGSIGEPVAKKSQWPKADRFGVDVPYVERFDEDALWATFLGALRALGEGRVDPARLHVVGYSMGGQAAWNLAVRYGSRLASIAPIAGCCSWGDSAWKNKDAHLAELRSLRLWSYCGAADSRAISWRDLWWLAEERGLPSQPKERAVAMKAAAASVTMYEWSEEITLGLVEDASNPHSSHCMWDVIFHNEDSFQLFSRMLAVRCPRPLSPSFQAERPFPASRCG
;
A
#
# COMPACT_ATOMS: atom_id res chain seq x y z
N PHE A 1 2.68 -16.52 -7.10
CA PHE A 1 2.93 -15.17 -6.55
C PHE A 1 2.09 -14.20 -7.35
N VAL A 2 1.35 -13.32 -6.69
CA VAL A 2 0.46 -12.36 -7.35
C VAL A 2 0.67 -10.99 -6.72
N VAL A 3 0.82 -9.97 -7.56
CA VAL A 3 0.84 -8.56 -7.17
C VAL A 3 -0.45 -7.91 -7.65
N VAL A 4 -1.12 -7.21 -6.74
CA VAL A 4 -2.30 -6.40 -7.05
C VAL A 4 -1.91 -4.93 -7.04
N ALA A 5 -2.34 -4.19 -8.04
CA ALA A 5 -2.25 -2.73 -8.09
C ALA A 5 -3.67 -2.13 -8.17
N PRO A 6 -4.25 -1.65 -7.06
CA PRO A 6 -5.60 -1.12 -7.06
C PRO A 6 -5.75 0.09 -7.98
N PHE A 7 -6.71 0.00 -8.89
CA PHE A 7 -7.12 1.08 -9.77
C PHE A 7 -8.60 0.95 -10.07
N GLY A 8 -9.24 2.05 -10.45
CA GLY A 8 -10.62 2.03 -10.88
C GLY A 8 -11.13 3.40 -11.27
N SER A 9 -12.24 3.42 -12.00
CA SER A 9 -12.85 4.61 -12.58
C SER A 9 -14.26 4.85 -12.05
N ILE A 10 -14.75 6.09 -12.14
CA ILE A 10 -16.13 6.42 -11.79
C ILE A 10 -17.11 5.55 -12.60
N GLY A 11 -18.03 4.90 -11.90
CA GLY A 11 -18.99 3.95 -12.47
C GLY A 11 -18.64 2.49 -12.20
N GLU A 12 -17.39 2.19 -11.84
CA GLU A 12 -16.99 0.85 -11.42
C GLU A 12 -17.41 0.57 -9.97
N PRO A 13 -17.81 -0.68 -9.63
CA PRO A 13 -18.29 -1.02 -8.28
C PRO A 13 -17.30 -0.72 -7.15
N VAL A 14 -15.99 -0.81 -7.46
CA VAL A 14 -14.91 -0.59 -6.48
C VAL A 14 -14.62 0.89 -6.23
N ALA A 15 -15.04 1.80 -7.12
CA ALA A 15 -14.71 3.21 -7.03
C ALA A 15 -15.81 4.01 -6.31
N LYS A 16 -15.43 4.76 -5.26
CA LYS A 16 -16.33 5.71 -4.61
C LYS A 16 -16.09 7.11 -5.18
N LYS A 17 -17.17 7.72 -5.67
CA LYS A 17 -17.17 9.06 -6.24
C LYS A 17 -17.01 10.11 -5.14
N SER A 18 -16.12 11.07 -5.37
CA SER A 18 -15.98 12.30 -4.56
C SER A 18 -17.24 13.15 -4.61
N GLN A 19 -17.57 13.81 -3.50
CA GLN A 19 -18.63 14.82 -3.45
C GLN A 19 -18.27 16.07 -4.28
N TRP A 20 -16.98 16.33 -4.47
CA TRP A 20 -16.46 17.49 -5.18
C TRP A 20 -15.80 17.05 -6.49
N PRO A 21 -15.98 17.79 -7.59
CA PRO A 21 -15.26 17.53 -8.83
C PRO A 21 -13.78 17.89 -8.69
N LYS A 22 -12.98 17.45 -9.66
CA LYS A 22 -11.58 17.84 -9.79
C LYS A 22 -11.33 18.29 -11.23
N ALA A 23 -10.60 19.37 -11.41
CA ALA A 23 -10.15 19.80 -12.72
C ALA A 23 -9.21 18.74 -13.33
N ASP A 24 -9.48 18.35 -14.58
CA ASP A 24 -8.59 17.52 -15.38
C ASP A 24 -7.39 18.33 -15.90
N ARG A 25 -6.54 17.69 -16.73
CA ARG A 25 -5.37 18.35 -17.32
C ARG A 25 -5.70 19.51 -18.27
N PHE A 26 -6.96 19.67 -18.66
CA PHE A 26 -7.46 20.74 -19.51
C PHE A 26 -8.22 21.80 -18.72
N GLY A 27 -8.27 21.68 -17.38
CA GLY A 27 -8.99 22.60 -16.52
C GLY A 27 -10.50 22.36 -16.48
N VAL A 28 -10.97 21.21 -16.98
CA VAL A 28 -12.40 20.85 -16.98
C VAL A 28 -12.72 20.07 -15.72
N ASP A 29 -13.73 20.52 -14.97
CA ASP A 29 -14.21 19.82 -13.80
C ASP A 29 -14.86 18.48 -14.18
N VAL A 30 -14.28 17.40 -13.69
CA VAL A 30 -14.78 16.04 -13.92
C VAL A 30 -15.05 15.30 -12.60
N PRO A 31 -15.98 14.33 -12.60
CA PRO A 31 -16.11 13.38 -11.51
C PRO A 31 -14.77 12.72 -11.18
N TYR A 32 -14.41 12.69 -9.92
CA TYR A 32 -13.14 12.12 -9.44
C TYR A 32 -13.39 11.01 -8.42
N VAL A 33 -12.56 9.97 -8.46
CA VAL A 33 -12.60 8.86 -7.50
C VAL A 33 -11.95 9.33 -6.21
N GLU A 34 -12.72 9.36 -5.12
CA GLU A 34 -12.21 9.77 -3.80
C GLU A 34 -11.41 8.65 -3.13
N ARG A 35 -11.93 7.43 -3.23
CA ARG A 35 -11.35 6.22 -2.63
C ARG A 35 -11.90 4.97 -3.29
N PHE A 36 -11.28 3.84 -3.01
CA PHE A 36 -11.86 2.54 -3.32
C PHE A 36 -12.64 1.97 -2.12
N ASP A 37 -13.72 1.26 -2.42
CA ASP A 37 -14.43 0.44 -1.46
C ASP A 37 -13.56 -0.77 -1.11
N GLU A 38 -13.09 -0.85 0.13
CA GLU A 38 -12.10 -1.84 0.53
C GLU A 38 -12.63 -3.28 0.44
N ASP A 39 -13.91 -3.48 0.80
CA ASP A 39 -14.52 -4.80 0.82
C ASP A 39 -14.84 -5.26 -0.62
N ALA A 40 -15.34 -4.35 -1.47
CA ALA A 40 -15.56 -4.64 -2.88
C ALA A 40 -14.24 -4.88 -3.63
N LEU A 41 -13.20 -4.11 -3.33
CA LEU A 41 -11.87 -4.28 -3.90
C LEU A 41 -11.28 -5.65 -3.50
N TRP A 42 -11.38 -6.02 -2.23
CA TRP A 42 -10.96 -7.34 -1.75
C TRP A 42 -11.75 -8.48 -2.40
N ALA A 43 -13.08 -8.37 -2.48
CA ALA A 43 -13.92 -9.35 -3.14
C ALA A 43 -13.58 -9.51 -4.63
N THR A 44 -13.29 -8.40 -5.31
CA THR A 44 -12.84 -8.37 -6.71
C THR A 44 -11.50 -9.09 -6.86
N PHE A 45 -10.55 -8.82 -5.95
CA PHE A 45 -9.28 -9.52 -5.94
C PHE A 45 -9.44 -11.04 -5.75
N LEU A 46 -10.22 -11.48 -4.76
CA LEU A 46 -10.50 -12.90 -4.57
C LEU A 46 -11.18 -13.51 -5.80
N GLY A 47 -12.08 -12.78 -6.45
CA GLY A 47 -12.69 -13.18 -7.73
C GLY A 47 -11.65 -13.40 -8.83
N ALA A 48 -10.70 -12.48 -8.98
CA ALA A 48 -9.60 -12.61 -9.93
C ALA A 48 -8.72 -13.82 -9.61
N LEU A 49 -8.39 -14.07 -8.34
CA LEU A 49 -7.62 -15.25 -7.93
C LEU A 49 -8.34 -16.57 -8.28
N ARG A 50 -9.66 -16.64 -8.07
CA ARG A 50 -10.47 -17.79 -8.48
C ARG A 50 -10.52 -17.95 -10.00
N ALA A 51 -10.62 -16.86 -10.75
CA ALA A 51 -10.61 -16.89 -12.22
C ALA A 51 -9.24 -17.33 -12.78
N LEU A 52 -8.15 -17.02 -12.09
CA LEU A 52 -6.85 -17.59 -12.37
C LEU A 52 -6.81 -19.10 -12.10
N GLY A 53 -7.75 -19.70 -11.38
CA GLY A 53 -7.86 -21.15 -11.20
C GLY A 53 -7.02 -21.70 -10.05
N GLU A 54 -7.54 -22.77 -9.44
CA GLU A 54 -6.92 -23.43 -8.30
C GLU A 54 -5.51 -23.95 -8.64
N GLY A 55 -4.58 -23.83 -7.69
CA GLY A 55 -3.20 -24.28 -7.86
C GLY A 55 -2.29 -23.41 -8.73
N ARG A 56 -2.83 -22.45 -9.50
CA ARG A 56 -2.02 -21.48 -10.28
C ARG A 56 -1.53 -20.30 -9.44
N VAL A 57 -2.14 -20.09 -8.28
CA VAL A 57 -1.81 -19.03 -7.32
C VAL A 57 -1.34 -19.65 -6.02
N ASP A 58 -0.20 -19.19 -5.51
CA ASP A 58 0.26 -19.48 -4.15
C ASP A 58 -0.39 -18.47 -3.18
N PRO A 59 -1.36 -18.88 -2.34
CA PRO A 59 -2.05 -17.99 -1.41
C PRO A 59 -1.13 -17.41 -0.33
N ALA A 60 0.06 -18.00 -0.12
CA ALA A 60 1.06 -17.46 0.79
C ALA A 60 1.92 -16.37 0.14
N ARG A 61 1.74 -16.06 -1.14
CA ARG A 61 2.55 -15.08 -1.90
C ARG A 61 1.66 -14.07 -2.61
N LEU A 62 0.73 -13.48 -1.85
CA LEU A 62 -0.15 -12.40 -2.29
C LEU A 62 0.39 -11.07 -1.78
N HIS A 63 0.62 -10.13 -2.69
CA HIS A 63 1.22 -8.84 -2.40
C HIS A 63 0.38 -7.72 -3.01
N VAL A 64 0.40 -6.56 -2.37
CA VAL A 64 -0.32 -5.38 -2.88
C VAL A 64 0.67 -4.24 -3.04
N VAL A 65 0.77 -3.72 -4.26
CA VAL A 65 1.44 -2.45 -4.55
C VAL A 65 0.38 -1.44 -4.91
N GLY A 66 0.69 -0.16 -4.86
CA GLY A 66 -0.22 0.83 -5.40
C GLY A 66 0.39 2.20 -5.37
N TYR A 67 0.00 3.03 -6.33
CA TYR A 67 0.51 4.39 -6.48
C TYR A 67 -0.59 5.42 -6.21
N SER A 68 -0.27 6.49 -5.48
CA SER A 68 -1.20 7.59 -5.18
C SER A 68 -2.46 7.07 -4.47
N MET A 69 -3.64 7.27 -5.07
CA MET A 69 -4.89 6.66 -4.61
C MET A 69 -4.80 5.12 -4.50
N GLY A 70 -4.06 4.46 -5.39
CA GLY A 70 -3.77 3.02 -5.27
C GLY A 70 -2.85 2.71 -4.09
N GLY A 71 -1.94 3.61 -3.70
CA GLY A 71 -1.09 3.47 -2.52
C GLY A 71 -1.91 3.59 -1.23
N GLN A 72 -2.82 4.56 -1.18
CA GLN A 72 -3.83 4.65 -0.12
C GLN A 72 -4.68 3.36 -0.06
N ALA A 73 -5.08 2.82 -1.21
CA ALA A 73 -5.83 1.57 -1.27
C ALA A 73 -5.04 0.36 -0.74
N ALA A 74 -3.74 0.30 -1.02
CA ALA A 74 -2.86 -0.75 -0.49
C ALA A 74 -2.80 -0.69 1.04
N TRP A 75 -2.71 0.52 1.62
CA TRP A 75 -2.83 0.73 3.06
C TRP A 75 -4.20 0.32 3.60
N ASN A 76 -5.28 0.78 2.96
CA ASN A 76 -6.64 0.50 3.39
C ASN A 76 -6.97 -1.01 3.35
N LEU A 77 -6.45 -1.74 2.36
CA LEU A 77 -6.52 -3.20 2.32
C LEU A 77 -5.69 -3.83 3.45
N ALA A 78 -4.50 -3.31 3.74
CA ALA A 78 -3.66 -3.84 4.81
C ALA A 78 -4.29 -3.72 6.20
N VAL A 79 -4.96 -2.61 6.51
CA VAL A 79 -5.61 -2.42 7.82
C VAL A 79 -6.86 -3.29 8.02
N ARG A 80 -7.41 -3.88 6.95
CA ARG A 80 -8.59 -4.76 6.97
C ARG A 80 -8.28 -6.24 6.74
N TYR A 81 -7.29 -6.53 5.90
CA TYR A 81 -6.99 -7.87 5.38
C TYR A 81 -5.49 -8.19 5.38
N GLY A 82 -4.66 -7.35 6.00
CA GLY A 82 -3.20 -7.47 5.99
C GLY A 82 -2.69 -8.82 6.47
N SER A 83 -3.40 -9.49 7.38
CA SER A 83 -2.99 -10.79 7.89
C SER A 83 -3.07 -11.93 6.86
N ARG A 84 -3.72 -11.69 5.72
CA ARG A 84 -3.81 -12.60 4.57
C ARG A 84 -2.80 -12.28 3.46
N LEU A 85 -2.07 -11.18 3.60
CA LEU A 85 -1.07 -10.72 2.64
C LEU A 85 0.34 -11.08 3.11
N ALA A 86 1.22 -11.29 2.16
CA ALA A 86 2.64 -11.55 2.40
C ALA A 86 3.41 -10.23 2.61
N SER A 87 3.13 -9.22 1.79
CA SER A 87 3.59 -7.84 2.00
C SER A 87 2.73 -6.83 1.26
N ILE A 88 2.91 -5.56 1.58
CA ILE A 88 2.43 -4.43 0.78
C ILE A 88 3.56 -3.44 0.48
N ALA A 89 3.41 -2.69 -0.61
CA ALA A 89 4.24 -1.53 -0.92
C ALA A 89 3.40 -0.35 -1.42
N PRO A 90 2.89 0.48 -0.50
CA PRO A 90 2.26 1.75 -0.83
C PRO A 90 3.29 2.73 -1.40
N ILE A 91 2.96 3.35 -2.52
CA ILE A 91 3.79 4.37 -3.17
C ILE A 91 2.98 5.65 -3.26
N ALA A 92 3.53 6.76 -2.78
CA ALA A 92 2.87 8.06 -2.73
C ALA A 92 1.47 7.97 -2.11
N GLY A 93 1.31 7.20 -1.02
CA GLY A 93 0.04 7.04 -0.33
C GLY A 93 0.21 6.66 1.14
N CYS A 94 -0.68 7.16 1.97
CA CYS A 94 -0.78 6.87 3.39
C CYS A 94 -2.14 6.26 3.73
N CYS A 95 -2.29 5.76 4.95
CA CYS A 95 -3.56 5.19 5.37
C CYS A 95 -4.63 6.28 5.51
N SER A 96 -5.80 6.08 4.90
CA SER A 96 -6.94 6.97 5.11
C SER A 96 -7.67 6.55 6.38
N TRP A 97 -7.11 6.96 7.52
CA TRP A 97 -7.75 6.76 8.81
C TRP A 97 -9.05 7.55 8.86
N GLY A 98 -10.19 6.86 8.86
CA GLY A 98 -11.48 7.48 9.16
C GLY A 98 -11.59 7.88 10.63
N ASP A 99 -12.60 8.69 10.97
CA ASP A 99 -12.81 9.20 12.34
C ASP A 99 -12.89 8.11 13.42
N SER A 100 -13.31 6.90 13.06
CA SER A 100 -13.40 5.75 13.96
C SER A 100 -12.16 4.85 13.97
N ALA A 101 -11.09 5.17 13.22
CA ALA A 101 -9.89 4.34 13.09
C ALA A 101 -9.28 3.93 14.45
N TRP A 102 -9.14 4.89 15.36
CA TRP A 102 -8.52 4.64 16.67
C TRP A 102 -9.39 3.82 17.61
N LYS A 103 -10.72 3.81 17.43
CA LYS A 103 -11.61 2.90 18.16
C LYS A 103 -11.33 1.43 17.79
N ASN A 104 -10.78 1.21 16.60
CA ASN A 104 -10.50 -0.10 16.02
C ASN A 104 -9.02 -0.46 15.98
N LYS A 105 -8.19 0.29 16.70
CA LYS A 105 -6.73 0.14 16.66
C LYS A 105 -6.29 -1.30 16.88
N ASP A 106 -6.92 -2.05 17.80
CA ASP A 106 -6.53 -3.42 18.12
C ASP A 106 -6.83 -4.38 16.96
N ALA A 107 -7.93 -4.13 16.25
CA ALA A 107 -8.31 -4.90 15.08
C ALA A 107 -7.39 -4.58 13.89
N HIS A 108 -7.07 -3.31 13.66
CA HIS A 108 -6.09 -2.90 12.64
C HIS A 108 -4.71 -3.47 12.95
N LEU A 109 -4.29 -3.41 14.22
CA LEU A 109 -3.02 -3.98 14.66
C LEU A 109 -2.99 -5.50 14.47
N ALA A 110 -4.09 -6.21 14.71
CA ALA A 110 -4.17 -7.66 14.46
C ALA A 110 -3.94 -8.03 12.98
N GLU A 111 -4.42 -7.18 12.06
CA GLU A 111 -4.18 -7.34 10.63
C GLU A 111 -2.75 -6.98 10.23
N LEU A 112 -2.21 -5.91 10.81
CA LEU A 112 -0.88 -5.43 10.48
C LEU A 112 0.24 -6.19 11.20
N ARG A 113 -0.01 -6.92 12.29
CA ARG A 113 1.03 -7.40 13.24
C ARG A 113 2.24 -8.09 12.61
N SER A 114 2.03 -8.90 11.57
CA SER A 114 3.07 -9.67 10.87
C SER A 114 3.25 -9.26 9.41
N LEU A 115 2.59 -8.19 8.97
CA LEU A 115 2.63 -7.76 7.58
C LEU A 115 3.95 -7.02 7.29
N ARG A 116 4.60 -7.36 6.19
CA ARG A 116 5.76 -6.59 5.70
C ARG A 116 5.26 -5.39 4.89
N LEU A 117 5.82 -4.23 5.17
CA LEU A 117 5.38 -2.95 4.67
C LEU A 117 6.58 -2.12 4.23
N TRP A 118 6.68 -1.90 2.92
CA TRP A 118 7.75 -1.11 2.32
C TRP A 118 7.13 0.08 1.59
N SER A 119 7.02 1.20 2.30
CA SER A 119 6.40 2.42 1.78
C SER A 119 7.42 3.26 1.04
N TYR A 120 6.97 3.98 0.02
CA TYR A 120 7.79 4.94 -0.71
C TYR A 120 7.02 6.23 -0.96
N CYS A 121 7.69 7.37 -0.80
CA CYS A 121 7.08 8.69 -1.01
C CYS A 121 8.13 9.66 -1.52
N GLY A 122 7.74 10.72 -2.22
CA GLY A 122 8.68 11.76 -2.60
C GLY A 122 8.99 12.58 -1.36
N ALA A 123 10.24 12.97 -1.17
CA ALA A 123 10.66 13.68 0.03
C ALA A 123 9.89 14.99 0.24
N ALA A 124 9.48 15.66 -0.86
CA ALA A 124 8.68 16.88 -0.82
C ALA A 124 7.15 16.64 -0.90
N ASP A 125 6.68 15.39 -0.88
CA ASP A 125 5.24 15.06 -0.84
C ASP A 125 4.77 14.86 0.60
N SER A 126 4.49 15.97 1.27
CA SER A 126 4.08 15.98 2.67
C SER A 126 2.66 15.44 2.91
N ARG A 127 1.86 15.23 1.87
CA ARG A 127 0.48 14.75 2.01
C ARG A 127 0.39 13.23 2.01
N ALA A 128 1.28 12.57 1.28
CA ALA A 128 1.22 11.13 1.10
C ALA A 128 2.23 10.35 1.96
N ILE A 129 3.07 11.04 2.72
CA ILE A 129 4.08 10.42 3.58
C ILE A 129 3.44 9.66 4.75
N SER A 130 3.72 8.36 4.85
CA SER A 130 3.17 7.46 5.88
C SER A 130 4.02 7.41 7.15
N TRP A 131 4.79 8.46 7.46
CA TRP A 131 5.76 8.46 8.58
C TRP A 131 5.12 8.11 9.92
N ARG A 132 4.00 8.77 10.23
CA ARG A 132 3.26 8.58 11.50
C ARG A 132 2.69 7.18 11.62
N ASP A 133 2.19 6.63 10.51
CA ASP A 133 1.60 5.29 10.46
C ASP A 133 2.66 4.21 10.74
N LEU A 134 3.84 4.38 10.15
CA LEU A 134 4.96 3.44 10.32
C LEU A 134 5.60 3.54 11.70
N TRP A 135 5.73 4.74 12.24
CA TRP A 135 6.19 4.93 13.62
C TRP A 135 5.24 4.23 14.59
N TRP A 136 3.94 4.54 14.53
CA TRP A 136 2.94 3.90 15.39
C TRP A 136 3.02 2.37 15.29
N LEU A 137 3.04 1.83 14.07
CA LEU A 137 3.13 0.39 13.86
C LEU A 137 4.43 -0.22 14.40
N ALA A 138 5.55 0.49 14.29
CA ALA A 138 6.82 0.05 14.85
C ALA A 138 6.76 -0.04 16.38
N GLU A 139 6.20 0.97 17.05
CA GLU A 139 6.01 0.96 18.50
C GLU A 139 5.11 -0.19 18.95
N GLU A 140 3.98 -0.41 18.27
CA GLU A 140 3.06 -1.51 18.57
C GLU A 140 3.66 -2.91 18.33
N ARG A 141 4.72 -3.00 17.51
CA ARG A 141 5.52 -4.21 17.30
C ARG A 141 6.74 -4.32 18.21
N GLY A 142 6.95 -3.36 19.12
CA GLY A 142 8.12 -3.35 20.01
C GLY A 142 9.44 -3.10 19.28
N LEU A 143 9.40 -2.45 18.12
CA LEU A 143 10.59 -2.01 17.38
C LEU A 143 11.11 -0.67 17.94
N PRO A 144 12.35 -0.26 17.61
CA PRO A 144 12.88 1.05 18.01
C PRO A 144 11.94 2.18 17.58
N SER A 145 11.83 3.26 18.36
CA SER A 145 10.99 4.41 17.98
C SER A 145 11.58 5.19 16.79
N GLN A 146 12.90 5.24 16.68
CA GLN A 146 13.61 5.91 15.59
C GLN A 146 14.10 4.89 14.55
N PRO A 147 13.84 5.13 13.25
CA PRO A 147 14.39 4.31 12.19
C PRO A 147 15.90 4.54 12.03
N LYS A 148 16.59 3.53 11.51
CA LYS A 148 17.94 3.72 10.96
C LYS A 148 17.83 4.37 9.60
N GLU A 149 18.68 5.35 9.34
CA GLU A 149 18.76 6.01 8.05
C GLU A 149 19.83 5.35 7.17
N ARG A 150 19.51 5.12 5.90
CA ARG A 150 20.43 4.59 4.90
C ARG A 150 20.22 5.26 3.56
N ALA A 151 21.25 5.94 3.06
CA ALA A 151 21.25 6.45 1.69
C ALA A 151 21.35 5.29 0.68
N VAL A 152 20.55 5.35 -0.38
CA VAL A 152 20.57 4.40 -1.49
C VAL A 152 20.98 5.13 -2.76
N ALA A 153 22.12 4.75 -3.30
CA ALA A 153 22.59 5.25 -4.57
C ALA A 153 21.81 4.59 -5.72
N MET A 154 21.34 5.40 -6.66
CA MET A 154 20.66 4.95 -7.86
C MET A 154 21.65 4.89 -9.02
N LYS A 155 21.65 3.78 -9.79
CA LYS A 155 22.59 3.60 -10.91
C LYS A 155 22.23 4.45 -12.14
N ALA A 156 20.94 4.71 -12.37
CA ALA A 156 20.44 5.19 -13.67
C ALA A 156 19.56 6.44 -13.61
N ALA A 157 19.23 6.96 -12.42
CA ALA A 157 18.37 8.13 -12.26
C ALA A 157 19.13 9.28 -11.58
N ALA A 158 18.83 10.53 -11.96
CA ALA A 158 19.22 11.72 -11.21
C ALA A 158 18.38 11.86 -9.92
N ALA A 159 18.20 10.75 -9.20
CA ALA A 159 17.40 10.66 -7.99
C ALA A 159 18.23 10.08 -6.85
N SER A 160 18.05 10.63 -5.66
CA SER A 160 18.54 10.08 -4.39
C SER A 160 17.39 9.47 -3.62
N VAL A 161 17.70 8.47 -2.81
CA VAL A 161 16.72 7.86 -1.91
C VAL A 161 17.31 7.75 -0.52
N THR A 162 16.56 8.21 0.47
CA THR A 162 16.86 7.98 1.87
C THR A 162 15.89 6.94 2.41
N MET A 163 16.42 5.79 2.81
CA MET A 163 15.64 4.72 3.45
C MET A 163 15.65 4.90 4.96
N TYR A 164 14.47 4.87 5.55
CA TYR A 164 14.22 4.83 6.98
C TYR A 164 13.73 3.43 7.36
N GLU A 165 14.51 2.73 8.17
CA GLU A 165 14.33 1.32 8.47
C GLU A 165 14.11 1.10 9.97
N TRP A 166 12.88 0.75 10.36
CA TRP A 166 12.57 0.28 11.71
C TRP A 166 12.94 -1.20 11.88
N SER A 167 12.81 -1.96 10.79
CA SER A 167 13.27 -3.33 10.64
C SER A 167 13.37 -3.68 9.15
N GLU A 168 13.79 -4.90 8.81
CA GLU A 168 13.70 -5.41 7.43
C GLU A 168 12.25 -5.53 6.93
N GLU A 169 11.27 -5.47 7.84
CA GLU A 169 9.85 -5.63 7.52
C GLU A 169 9.11 -4.29 7.42
N ILE A 170 9.65 -3.20 8.00
CA ILE A 170 9.01 -1.89 8.02
C ILE A 170 10.02 -0.85 7.57
N THR A 171 9.82 -0.35 6.35
CA THR A 171 10.70 0.65 5.73
C THR A 171 9.92 1.76 5.06
N LEU A 172 10.48 2.97 5.06
CA LEU A 172 10.03 4.11 4.28
C LEU A 172 11.19 4.61 3.40
N GLY A 173 11.01 4.61 2.08
CA GLY A 173 11.94 5.27 1.16
C GLY A 173 11.45 6.66 0.79
N LEU A 174 12.23 7.69 1.09
CA LEU A 174 11.99 9.04 0.58
C LEU A 174 12.81 9.27 -0.67
N VAL A 175 12.13 9.51 -1.78
CA VAL A 175 12.72 9.71 -3.11
C VAL A 175 12.85 11.22 -3.39
N GLU A 176 14.04 11.64 -3.75
CA GLU A 176 14.34 12.99 -4.23
C GLU A 176 14.73 12.89 -5.70
N ASP A 177 13.96 13.52 -6.59
CA ASP A 177 14.30 13.59 -8.01
C ASP A 177 14.85 14.99 -8.33
N ALA A 178 16.16 15.07 -8.58
CA ALA A 178 16.83 16.32 -8.89
C ALA A 178 16.39 16.90 -10.25
N SER A 179 15.86 16.05 -11.15
CA SER A 179 15.36 16.49 -12.46
C SER A 179 13.97 17.11 -12.38
N ASN A 180 13.20 16.82 -11.32
CA ASN A 180 11.86 17.34 -11.13
C ASN A 180 11.53 17.63 -9.66
N PRO A 181 12.18 18.64 -9.06
CA PRO A 181 12.02 18.97 -7.64
C PRO A 181 10.60 19.42 -7.26
N HIS A 182 9.75 19.73 -8.25
CA HIS A 182 8.37 20.17 -8.05
C HIS A 182 7.34 19.04 -8.17
N SER A 183 7.68 17.91 -8.82
CA SER A 183 6.79 16.75 -8.96
C SER A 183 7.17 15.65 -7.97
N SER A 184 7.09 15.96 -6.69
CA SER A 184 7.37 15.00 -5.62
C SER A 184 6.33 13.90 -5.47
N HIS A 185 5.17 14.00 -6.13
CA HIS A 185 4.12 12.99 -6.01
C HIS A 185 4.28 11.82 -7.00
N CYS A 186 4.99 11.99 -8.11
CA CYS A 186 5.09 10.95 -9.16
C CYS A 186 6.47 10.30 -9.18
N MET A 187 6.66 9.24 -8.40
CA MET A 187 7.95 8.53 -8.24
C MET A 187 7.88 7.02 -8.53
N TRP A 188 6.71 6.50 -8.91
CA TRP A 188 6.51 5.06 -9.10
C TRP A 188 7.46 4.51 -10.18
N ASP A 189 7.73 5.31 -11.22
CA ASP A 189 8.65 4.99 -12.30
C ASP A 189 10.08 4.80 -11.79
N VAL A 190 10.56 5.72 -10.93
CA VAL A 190 11.86 5.64 -10.27
C VAL A 190 11.98 4.35 -9.46
N ILE A 191 10.93 3.97 -8.74
CA ILE A 191 10.95 2.77 -7.89
C ILE A 191 10.94 1.49 -8.74
N PHE A 192 10.00 1.36 -9.67
CA PHE A 192 9.81 0.12 -10.43
C PHE A 192 10.92 -0.14 -11.45
N HIS A 193 11.54 0.90 -12.03
CA HIS A 193 12.62 0.73 -13.00
C HIS A 193 14.01 0.59 -12.36
N ASN A 194 14.13 0.67 -11.04
CA ASN A 194 15.41 0.56 -10.34
C ASN A 194 15.40 -0.56 -9.28
N GLU A 195 14.91 -1.73 -9.67
CA GLU A 195 14.86 -2.94 -8.81
C GLU A 195 16.24 -3.32 -8.22
N ASP A 196 17.34 -3.08 -8.94
CA ASP A 196 18.70 -3.27 -8.42
C ASP A 196 18.97 -2.47 -7.13
N SER A 197 18.38 -1.29 -7.02
CA SER A 197 18.55 -0.37 -5.88
C SER A 197 17.52 -0.61 -4.79
N PHE A 198 16.24 -0.82 -5.16
CA PHE A 198 15.13 -0.93 -4.22
C PHE A 198 14.86 -2.36 -3.75
N GLN A 199 15.20 -3.35 -4.57
CA GLN A 199 14.94 -4.77 -4.36
C GLN A 199 13.48 -5.07 -4.01
N LEU A 200 12.53 -4.24 -4.48
CA LEU A 200 11.15 -4.31 -4.06
C LEU A 200 10.55 -5.67 -4.43
N PHE A 201 10.63 -6.04 -5.71
CA PHE A 201 10.07 -7.29 -6.21
C PHE A 201 10.85 -8.51 -5.70
N SER A 202 12.17 -8.39 -5.56
CA SER A 202 13.06 -9.41 -5.02
C SER A 202 12.67 -9.75 -3.58
N ARG A 203 12.45 -8.72 -2.75
CA ARG A 203 11.96 -8.88 -1.37
C ARG A 203 10.55 -9.47 -1.35
N MET A 204 9.66 -9.03 -2.25
CA MET A 204 8.31 -9.60 -2.34
C MET A 204 8.36 -11.12 -2.66
N LEU A 205 9.17 -11.54 -3.61
CA LEU A 205 9.29 -12.95 -4.02
C LEU A 205 9.83 -13.86 -2.90
N ALA A 206 10.68 -13.32 -2.03
CA ALA A 206 11.29 -14.04 -0.91
C ALA A 206 10.33 -14.27 0.27
N VAL A 207 9.22 -13.54 0.34
CA VAL A 207 8.36 -13.48 1.52
C VAL A 207 7.12 -14.36 1.36
N ARG A 208 6.69 -14.96 2.48
CA ARG A 208 5.42 -15.68 2.56
C ARG A 208 4.56 -15.19 3.71
N CYS A 209 3.26 -15.17 3.50
CA CYS A 209 2.26 -14.91 4.53
C CYS A 209 2.21 -16.08 5.53
N PRO A 210 2.29 -15.82 6.85
CA PRO A 210 2.21 -16.89 7.86
C PRO A 210 0.80 -17.44 8.05
N ARG A 211 -0.23 -16.70 7.63
CA ARG A 211 -1.65 -17.09 7.72
C ARG A 211 -2.33 -16.89 6.36
N PRO A 212 -1.94 -17.69 5.34
CA PRO A 212 -2.46 -17.52 4.00
C PRO A 212 -3.96 -17.83 3.92
N LEU A 213 -4.60 -17.31 2.88
CA LEU A 213 -5.96 -17.70 2.51
C LEU A 213 -6.05 -19.20 2.19
N SER A 214 -7.26 -19.75 2.31
CA SER A 214 -7.58 -21.06 1.73
C SER A 214 -7.30 -21.06 0.21
N PRO A 215 -6.79 -22.16 -0.37
CA PRO A 215 -6.58 -22.27 -1.82
C PRO A 215 -7.84 -22.03 -2.68
N SER A 216 -9.02 -22.18 -2.08
CA SER A 216 -10.32 -21.90 -2.75
C SER A 216 -10.66 -20.41 -2.85
N PHE A 217 -9.89 -19.53 -2.20
CA PHE A 217 -10.09 -18.07 -2.15
C PHE A 217 -11.54 -17.68 -1.86
N GLN A 218 -12.23 -18.42 -0.99
CA GLN A 218 -13.58 -18.07 -0.57
C GLN A 218 -13.58 -16.74 0.20
N ALA A 219 -14.65 -15.96 0.02
CA ALA A 219 -14.83 -14.74 0.79
C ALA A 219 -15.00 -15.10 2.27
N GLU A 220 -14.09 -14.61 3.10
CA GLU A 220 -14.29 -14.65 4.55
C GLU A 220 -15.40 -13.67 4.95
N ARG A 221 -15.94 -13.81 6.17
CA ARG A 221 -16.91 -12.84 6.67
C ARG A 221 -16.32 -11.42 6.57
N PRO A 222 -17.11 -10.41 6.17
CA PRO A 222 -16.63 -9.03 6.11
C PRO A 222 -15.97 -8.64 7.43
N PHE A 223 -14.96 -7.77 7.37
CA PHE A 223 -14.38 -7.18 8.57
C PHE A 223 -15.55 -6.62 9.42
N PRO A 224 -15.73 -7.04 10.69
CA PRO A 224 -16.99 -6.88 11.36
C PRO A 224 -17.41 -5.40 11.44
N ALA A 225 -18.57 -5.07 10.88
CA ALA A 225 -19.13 -3.72 10.87
C ALA A 225 -19.32 -3.13 12.29
N SER A 226 -19.47 -3.99 13.31
CA SER A 226 -19.56 -3.60 14.72
C SER A 226 -18.27 -3.01 15.29
N ARG A 227 -17.19 -2.98 14.51
CA ARG A 227 -15.92 -2.35 14.86
C ARG A 227 -15.89 -0.92 14.31
N CYS A 228 -16.37 -0.67 13.09
CA CYS A 228 -16.24 0.64 12.42
C CYS A 228 -17.22 1.77 12.85
N GLY A 229 -17.85 1.69 14.03
CA GLY A 229 -18.79 2.70 14.57
C GLY A 229 -18.17 3.73 15.52
#